data_AF-A0A415M4C6-F1
#
_entry.id   AF-A0A415M4C6-F1
#
_cell.length_a   1.000
_cell.length_b   1.000
_cell.length_c   1.000
_cell.angle_alpha   90.00
_cell.angle_beta   90.00
_cell.angle_gamma   90.00
#
_symmetry.space_group_name_H-M   'P 1'
#
loop_
_entity.id
_entity.type
_entity.pdbx_description
1 polymer ?
#
loop_
_entity_poly.entity_id
_entity_poly.type
_entity_poly.pdbx_seq_one_letter_code
_entity_poly.pdbx_strand_id
1 'polypeptide(L)'
;MKLKIYTLLIAFCAAWSLHSCDNDDDESIAVPTALQEAFSTKYPNVKNVKWETKAGYYVADFYDGYEASAWFTTDGNWHMTETDIPYTALPDPVKSAFEASDYKTWRRDDVDKLERQGIETVYVIEVENQNQEVDLYYSVDGVLIKSIADTDAHENEHLPTTQLPAAMKTFIDGKYAGARIMEVDVEDDKNDWDFGFTEVDIIHFDSGLNRNVSKEVLFDKGGEWYSTSWEVRRNELPAAVTNIISVEYAEYQMDDAEYFEMATGTSYYQIELEGNNSPDIDIKVTTDGTILK
;
A
#
# COMPACT_ATOMS: atom_id res chain seq x y z
N MET A 1 -43.74 21.15 32.61
CA MET A 1 -45.10 21.44 32.13
C MET A 1 -45.52 20.32 31.20
N LYS A 2 -46.72 19.77 31.41
CA LYS A 2 -47.33 18.68 30.64
C LYS A 2 -48.09 19.26 29.44
N LEU A 3 -48.03 18.64 28.26
CA LEU A 3 -49.10 18.66 27.25
C LEU A 3 -48.82 17.54 26.22
N LYS A 4 -49.42 16.36 26.39
CA LYS A 4 -50.68 15.88 25.79
C LYS A 4 -50.60 15.61 24.27
N ILE A 5 -50.62 14.32 23.99
CA ILE A 5 -50.88 13.63 22.72
C ILE A 5 -52.22 14.09 22.12
N TYR A 6 -52.23 14.30 20.79
CA TYR A 6 -53.43 14.20 19.96
C TYR A 6 -53.19 13.17 18.86
N THR A 7 -53.95 12.09 18.95
CA THR A 7 -54.16 11.06 17.94
C THR A 7 -54.96 11.66 16.77
N LEU A 8 -54.51 11.47 15.52
CA LEU A 8 -55.39 11.52 14.37
C LEU A 8 -55.23 10.22 13.58
N LEU A 9 -56.25 9.37 13.72
CA LEU A 9 -56.49 8.17 12.94
C LEU A 9 -57.04 8.61 11.57
N ILE A 10 -56.35 8.26 10.48
CA ILE A 10 -56.98 8.13 9.15
C ILE A 10 -56.59 6.75 8.64
N ALA A 11 -57.57 5.85 8.66
CA ALA A 11 -57.54 4.58 7.94
C ALA A 11 -58.33 4.76 6.65
N PHE A 12 -57.69 4.51 5.49
CA PHE A 12 -58.39 4.08 4.29
C PHE A 12 -57.50 3.19 3.41
N CYS A 13 -57.79 1.90 3.51
CA CYS A 13 -57.73 0.83 2.51
C CYS A 13 -56.84 0.96 1.25
N ALA A 14 -55.81 0.11 1.24
CA ALA A 14 -55.52 -0.89 0.20
C ALA A 14 -55.52 -0.48 -1.29
N ALA A 15 -54.31 -0.40 -1.85
CA ALA A 15 -53.97 -1.13 -3.06
C ALA A 15 -52.52 -1.63 -2.93
N TRP A 16 -52.37 -2.95 -2.83
CA TRP A 16 -51.09 -3.62 -2.95
C TRP A 16 -50.46 -3.32 -4.32
N SER A 17 -49.29 -2.72 -4.30
CA SER A 17 -48.23 -3.06 -5.25
C SER A 17 -47.02 -3.41 -4.40
N LEU A 18 -46.92 -4.70 -4.06
CA LEU A 18 -45.64 -5.27 -3.69
C LEU A 18 -44.78 -5.13 -4.96
N HIS A 19 -43.99 -4.07 -5.05
CA HIS A 19 -42.78 -4.14 -5.85
C HIS A 19 -41.86 -5.11 -5.10
N SER A 20 -42.03 -6.39 -5.42
CA SER A 20 -40.94 -7.35 -5.37
C SER A 20 -39.91 -6.80 -6.35
N CYS A 21 -38.92 -6.09 -5.85
CA CYS A 21 -37.67 -6.00 -6.59
C CYS A 21 -37.09 -7.41 -6.51
N ASP A 22 -37.25 -8.17 -7.59
CA ASP A 22 -36.33 -9.27 -7.88
C ASP A 22 -34.93 -8.65 -7.88
N ASN A 23 -34.05 -9.18 -7.04
CA ASN A 23 -32.61 -9.07 -7.22
C ASN A 23 -32.26 -9.96 -8.42
N ASP A 24 -32.41 -9.42 -9.62
CA ASP A 24 -31.77 -9.94 -10.82
C ASP A 24 -30.41 -9.24 -10.92
N ASP A 25 -29.41 -9.77 -10.20
CA ASP A 25 -28.02 -9.31 -10.20
C ASP A 25 -27.29 -9.74 -11.50
N ASP A 26 -27.75 -9.25 -12.66
CA ASP A 26 -27.09 -9.42 -13.96
C ASP A 26 -27.16 -8.10 -14.77
N GLU A 27 -26.87 -6.97 -14.11
CA GLU A 27 -26.74 -5.69 -14.79
C GLU A 27 -25.45 -5.67 -15.62
N SER A 28 -25.54 -6.09 -16.89
CA SER A 28 -24.48 -5.86 -17.86
C SER A 28 -24.27 -4.35 -18.04
N ILE A 29 -23.13 -3.81 -17.59
CA ILE A 29 -22.83 -2.39 -17.77
C ILE A 29 -22.52 -2.06 -19.23
N ALA A 30 -22.81 -0.82 -19.64
CA ALA A 30 -22.46 -0.34 -20.96
C ALA A 30 -20.95 0.00 -21.03
N VAL A 31 -20.18 -0.84 -21.73
CA VAL A 31 -18.73 -0.65 -21.91
C VAL A 31 -18.43 0.11 -23.20
N PRO A 32 -17.70 1.24 -23.16
CA PRO A 32 -17.32 2.00 -24.36
C PRO A 32 -16.53 1.17 -25.38
N THR A 33 -16.76 1.40 -26.69
CA THR A 33 -16.05 0.68 -27.76
C THR A 33 -14.53 0.83 -27.69
N ALA A 34 -14.04 2.05 -27.43
CA ALA A 34 -12.60 2.31 -27.29
C ALA A 34 -11.97 1.46 -26.18
N LEU A 35 -12.70 1.26 -25.09
CA LEU A 35 -12.28 0.45 -23.96
C LEU A 35 -12.26 -1.05 -24.31
N GLN A 36 -13.31 -1.56 -24.97
CA GLN A 36 -13.33 -2.93 -25.47
C GLN A 36 -12.19 -3.24 -26.45
N GLU A 37 -11.86 -2.28 -27.32
CA GLU A 37 -10.74 -2.37 -28.25
C GLU A 37 -9.38 -2.36 -27.53
N ALA A 38 -9.21 -1.49 -26.54
CA ALA A 38 -8.00 -1.42 -25.71
C ALA A 38 -7.80 -2.73 -24.92
N PHE A 39 -8.86 -3.24 -24.30
CA PHE A 39 -8.85 -4.53 -23.61
C PHE A 39 -8.46 -5.67 -24.55
N SER A 40 -9.14 -5.79 -25.70
CA SER A 40 -8.86 -6.85 -26.69
C SER A 40 -7.45 -6.75 -27.29
N THR A 41 -6.88 -5.54 -27.35
CA THR A 41 -5.51 -5.33 -27.80
C THR A 41 -4.49 -5.79 -26.76
N LYS A 42 -4.75 -5.51 -25.47
CA LYS A 42 -3.87 -5.92 -24.37
C LYS A 42 -4.00 -7.41 -24.03
N TYR A 43 -5.20 -7.96 -24.13
CA TYR A 43 -5.56 -9.34 -23.79
C TYR A 43 -6.20 -10.09 -24.97
N PRO A 44 -5.46 -10.33 -26.07
CA PRO A 44 -6.02 -10.82 -27.34
C PRO A 44 -6.59 -12.25 -27.30
N ASN A 45 -6.27 -13.02 -26.26
CA ASN A 45 -6.72 -14.40 -26.11
C ASN A 45 -7.95 -14.55 -25.19
N VAL A 46 -8.34 -13.49 -24.49
CA VAL A 46 -9.48 -13.50 -23.56
C VAL A 46 -10.78 -13.44 -24.35
N LYS A 47 -11.74 -14.31 -23.98
CA LYS A 47 -13.04 -14.43 -24.66
C LYS A 47 -14.22 -14.08 -23.78
N ASN A 48 -14.13 -14.38 -22.50
CA ASN A 48 -15.16 -14.13 -21.51
C ASN A 48 -14.60 -13.10 -20.54
N VAL A 49 -15.06 -11.87 -20.67
CA VAL A 49 -14.75 -10.77 -19.76
C VAL A 49 -16.04 -10.31 -19.13
N LYS A 50 -16.05 -10.17 -17.80
CA LYS A 50 -17.10 -9.50 -17.05
C LYS A 50 -16.64 -8.09 -16.76
N TRP A 51 -17.58 -7.16 -16.78
CA TRP A 51 -17.27 -5.75 -16.60
C TRP A 51 -18.09 -5.20 -15.44
N GLU A 52 -17.42 -4.43 -14.61
CA GLU A 52 -18.03 -3.64 -13.55
C GLU A 52 -17.41 -2.25 -13.50
N THR A 53 -17.93 -1.39 -12.63
CA THR A 53 -17.33 -0.08 -12.35
C THR A 53 -16.97 0.02 -10.87
N LYS A 54 -15.74 0.44 -10.60
CA LYS A 54 -15.17 0.46 -9.25
C LYS A 54 -14.22 1.65 -9.12
N ALA A 55 -14.36 2.43 -8.05
CA ALA A 55 -13.52 3.61 -7.78
C ALA A 55 -13.32 4.58 -8.97
N GLY A 56 -14.33 4.72 -9.85
CA GLY A 56 -14.25 5.58 -11.04
C GLY A 56 -13.59 4.95 -12.28
N TYR A 57 -13.20 3.67 -12.20
CA TYR A 57 -12.68 2.87 -13.31
C TYR A 57 -13.73 1.89 -13.83
N TYR A 58 -13.50 1.41 -15.07
CA TYR A 58 -14.08 0.17 -15.55
C TYR A 58 -13.12 -0.96 -15.23
N VAL A 59 -13.61 -2.01 -14.58
CA VAL A 59 -12.83 -3.19 -14.22
C VAL A 59 -13.29 -4.34 -15.09
N ALA A 60 -12.33 -4.97 -15.78
CA ALA A 60 -12.54 -6.19 -16.51
C ALA A 60 -12.05 -7.37 -15.69
N ASP A 61 -12.94 -8.28 -15.33
CA ASP A 61 -12.59 -9.56 -14.73
C ASP A 61 -12.55 -10.64 -15.80
N PHE A 62 -11.45 -11.37 -15.84
CA PHE A 62 -11.19 -12.37 -16.85
C PHE A 62 -10.23 -13.45 -16.35
N TYR A 63 -10.07 -14.47 -17.19
CA TYR A 63 -9.08 -15.51 -16.98
C TYR A 63 -8.10 -15.54 -18.16
N ASP A 64 -6.81 -15.39 -17.89
CA ASP A 64 -5.72 -15.51 -18.87
C ASP A 64 -4.56 -16.36 -18.31
N GLY A 65 -4.87 -17.60 -17.96
CA GLY A 65 -3.97 -18.52 -17.24
C GLY A 65 -4.14 -18.47 -15.73
N TYR A 66 -4.50 -17.29 -15.22
CA TYR A 66 -4.96 -17.05 -13.85
C TYR A 66 -6.14 -16.09 -13.85
N GLU A 67 -6.87 -16.02 -12.73
CA GLU A 67 -7.90 -15.00 -12.54
C GLU A 67 -7.24 -13.62 -12.44
N ALA A 68 -7.81 -12.64 -13.13
CA ALA A 68 -7.23 -11.31 -13.24
C ALA A 68 -8.31 -10.25 -13.40
N SER A 69 -8.04 -9.09 -12.81
CA SER A 69 -8.84 -7.89 -12.94
C SER A 69 -8.00 -6.79 -13.57
N ALA A 70 -8.57 -6.02 -14.50
CA ALA A 70 -7.86 -4.94 -15.18
C ALA A 70 -8.67 -3.64 -15.19
N TRP A 71 -8.05 -2.57 -14.73
CA TRP A 71 -8.65 -1.24 -14.58
C TRP A 71 -8.35 -0.38 -15.78
N PHE A 72 -9.41 0.16 -16.38
CA PHE A 72 -9.36 1.07 -17.51
C PHE A 72 -10.19 2.32 -17.26
N THR A 73 -9.76 3.43 -17.85
CA THR A 73 -10.60 4.65 -17.97
C THR A 73 -11.57 4.52 -19.15
N THR A 74 -12.57 5.40 -19.20
CA THR A 74 -13.60 5.43 -20.26
C THR A 74 -13.05 5.56 -21.68
N ASP A 75 -11.90 6.21 -21.84
CA ASP A 75 -11.18 6.39 -23.10
C ASP A 75 -10.24 5.21 -23.45
N GLY A 76 -10.20 4.16 -22.62
CA GLY A 76 -9.46 2.94 -22.86
C GLY A 76 -8.00 2.97 -22.41
N ASN A 77 -7.59 3.91 -21.57
CA ASN A 77 -6.25 3.85 -20.98
C ASN A 77 -6.22 2.77 -19.91
N TRP A 78 -5.24 1.87 -20.01
CA TRP A 78 -4.97 0.87 -18.99
C TRP A 78 -4.20 1.49 -17.83
N HIS A 79 -4.65 1.23 -16.60
CA HIS A 79 -4.04 1.73 -15.39
C HIS A 79 -3.40 0.64 -14.53
N MET A 80 -4.09 -0.51 -14.41
CA MET A 80 -3.65 -1.58 -13.55
C MET A 80 -4.15 -2.93 -14.02
N THR A 81 -3.39 -3.97 -13.73
CA THR A 81 -3.87 -5.34 -13.69
C THR A 81 -3.35 -6.03 -12.45
N GLU A 82 -4.28 -6.68 -11.77
CA GLU A 82 -4.06 -7.59 -10.65
C GLU A 82 -4.27 -9.00 -11.17
N THR A 83 -3.52 -9.94 -10.65
CA THR A 83 -3.60 -11.34 -11.05
C THR A 83 -3.32 -12.19 -9.83
N ASP A 84 -4.33 -12.93 -9.39
CA ASP A 84 -4.22 -13.98 -8.38
C ASP A 84 -3.30 -15.06 -8.95
N ILE A 85 -2.13 -15.25 -8.35
CA ILE A 85 -1.17 -16.25 -8.77
C ILE A 85 -0.91 -17.25 -7.64
N PRO A 86 -0.69 -18.54 -7.93
CA PRO A 86 -0.24 -19.45 -6.89
C PRO A 86 1.16 -19.05 -6.43
N TYR A 87 1.46 -19.22 -5.14
CA TYR A 87 2.81 -19.00 -4.56
C TYR A 87 3.95 -19.62 -5.40
N THR A 88 3.70 -20.76 -6.06
CA THR A 88 4.69 -21.42 -6.93
C THR A 88 5.09 -20.61 -8.17
N ALA A 89 4.25 -19.66 -8.60
CA ALA A 89 4.50 -18.77 -9.74
C ALA A 89 5.32 -17.53 -9.35
N LEU A 90 5.52 -17.27 -8.05
CA LEU A 90 6.39 -16.17 -7.60
C LEU A 90 7.83 -16.34 -8.09
N PRO A 91 8.52 -15.22 -8.38
CA PRO A 91 9.96 -15.23 -8.62
C PRO A 91 10.73 -15.84 -7.44
N ASP A 92 11.81 -16.56 -7.74
CA ASP A 92 12.68 -17.16 -6.71
C ASP A 92 13.23 -16.13 -5.70
N PRO A 93 13.60 -14.89 -6.08
CA PRO A 93 14.01 -13.88 -5.12
C PRO A 93 12.91 -13.51 -4.11
N VAL A 94 11.66 -13.36 -4.57
CA VAL A 94 10.51 -13.04 -3.70
C VAL A 94 10.25 -14.15 -2.70
N LYS A 95 10.23 -15.41 -3.16
CA LYS A 95 10.08 -16.57 -2.27
C LYS A 95 11.21 -16.64 -1.24
N SER A 96 12.45 -16.36 -1.66
CA SER A 96 13.61 -16.37 -0.76
C SER A 96 13.53 -15.27 0.28
N ALA A 97 13.03 -14.09 -0.09
CA ALA A 97 12.83 -12.98 0.83
C ALA A 97 11.73 -13.29 1.85
N PHE A 98 10.58 -13.80 1.39
CA PHE A 98 9.49 -14.25 2.25
C PHE A 98 9.95 -15.32 3.26
N GLU A 99 10.67 -16.35 2.82
CA GLU A 99 11.15 -17.42 3.71
C GLU A 99 12.22 -16.95 4.72
N ALA A 100 12.78 -15.77 4.52
CA ALA A 100 13.71 -15.12 5.45
C ALA A 100 13.03 -14.13 6.41
N SER A 101 11.76 -13.76 6.18
CA SER A 101 11.03 -12.78 6.98
C SER A 101 10.51 -13.37 8.30
N ASP A 102 10.03 -12.49 9.18
CA ASP A 102 9.37 -12.87 10.43
C ASP A 102 8.00 -13.53 10.21
N TYR A 103 7.44 -13.37 9.01
CA TYR A 103 6.15 -13.90 8.61
C TYR A 103 6.21 -15.31 8.01
N LYS A 104 7.40 -15.91 7.81
CA LYS A 104 7.54 -17.21 7.14
C LYS A 104 6.73 -18.37 7.74
N THR A 105 6.38 -18.27 9.03
CA THR A 105 5.58 -19.29 9.73
C THR A 105 4.08 -18.99 9.74
N TRP A 106 3.68 -17.80 9.28
CA TRP A 106 2.28 -17.41 9.15
C TRP A 106 1.63 -18.21 8.01
N ARG A 107 0.31 -18.39 8.09
CA ARG A 107 -0.44 -19.05 7.02
C ARG A 107 -0.53 -18.04 5.87
N ARG A 108 -0.16 -18.46 4.66
CA ARG A 108 -0.44 -17.67 3.45
C ARG A 108 -1.89 -17.86 3.05
N ASP A 109 -2.60 -16.77 2.79
CA ASP A 109 -3.96 -16.85 2.25
C ASP A 109 -3.91 -16.69 0.72
N ASP A 110 -3.54 -15.49 0.24
CA ASP A 110 -3.44 -15.17 -1.18
C ASP A 110 -2.06 -14.64 -1.64
N VAL A 111 -1.85 -14.63 -2.95
CA VAL A 111 -0.67 -14.02 -3.59
C VAL A 111 -1.06 -13.33 -4.89
N ASP A 112 -0.85 -12.02 -4.92
CA ASP A 112 -1.15 -11.21 -6.11
C ASP A 112 0.09 -10.76 -6.86
N LYS A 113 -0.08 -10.59 -8.16
CA LYS A 113 0.83 -9.85 -9.03
C LYS A 113 0.17 -8.57 -9.49
N LEU A 114 0.77 -7.43 -9.13
CA LEU A 114 0.30 -6.11 -9.50
C LEU A 114 1.17 -5.52 -10.61
N GLU A 115 0.53 -5.19 -11.73
CA GLU A 115 1.11 -4.43 -12.83
C GLU A 115 0.39 -3.10 -12.94
N ARG A 116 1.13 -1.98 -12.86
CA ARG A 116 0.55 -0.64 -12.91
C ARG A 116 1.25 0.23 -13.94
N GLN A 117 0.55 1.23 -14.46
CA GLN A 117 1.09 2.10 -15.50
C GLN A 117 2.25 2.96 -14.97
N GLY A 118 3.43 2.81 -15.57
CA GLY A 118 4.57 3.70 -15.32
C GLY A 118 5.41 3.38 -14.08
N ILE A 119 5.10 2.28 -13.38
CA ILE A 119 5.85 1.79 -12.22
C ILE A 119 6.17 0.29 -12.40
N GLU A 120 6.99 -0.27 -11.52
CA GLU A 120 7.40 -1.68 -11.63
C GLU A 120 6.33 -2.68 -11.15
N THR A 121 6.49 -3.94 -11.53
CA THR A 121 5.66 -5.03 -11.01
C THR A 121 5.92 -5.25 -9.53
N VAL A 122 4.84 -5.38 -8.76
CA VAL A 122 4.85 -5.69 -7.33
C VAL A 122 4.17 -7.04 -7.12
N TYR A 123 4.64 -7.81 -6.16
CA TYR A 123 4.01 -9.04 -5.70
C TYR A 123 3.54 -8.85 -4.26
N VAL A 124 2.29 -9.19 -3.98
CA VAL A 124 1.73 -9.13 -2.62
C VAL A 124 1.61 -10.55 -2.10
N ILE A 125 2.03 -10.79 -0.86
CA ILE A 125 1.81 -12.05 -0.16
C ILE A 125 0.99 -11.71 1.07
N GLU A 126 -0.27 -12.11 1.08
CA GLU A 126 -1.14 -11.99 2.23
C GLU A 126 -0.85 -13.15 3.19
N VAL A 127 -0.61 -12.81 4.46
CA VAL A 127 -0.32 -13.78 5.51
C VAL A 127 -1.12 -13.49 6.76
N GLU A 128 -1.58 -14.55 7.39
CA GLU A 128 -2.41 -14.47 8.59
C GLU A 128 -1.91 -15.38 9.71
N ASN A 129 -2.10 -14.89 10.94
CA ASN A 129 -1.85 -15.60 12.18
C ASN A 129 -2.94 -15.25 13.19
N GLN A 130 -3.84 -16.20 13.41
CA GLN A 130 -5.02 -16.05 14.26
C GLN A 130 -5.97 -14.97 13.74
N ASN A 131 -5.95 -13.77 14.34
CA ASN A 131 -6.81 -12.64 13.98
C ASN A 131 -6.00 -11.47 13.41
N GLN A 132 -4.74 -11.72 13.05
CA GLN A 132 -3.87 -10.75 12.42
C GLN A 132 -3.66 -11.18 10.98
N GLU A 133 -3.75 -10.23 10.08
CA GLU A 133 -3.49 -10.40 8.66
C GLU A 133 -2.53 -9.28 8.23
N VAL A 134 -1.59 -9.60 7.35
CA VAL A 134 -0.55 -8.69 6.89
C VAL A 134 -0.30 -8.91 5.40
N ASP A 135 -0.35 -7.83 4.63
CA ASP A 135 0.07 -7.81 3.24
C ASP A 135 1.53 -7.44 3.12
N LEU A 136 2.31 -8.29 2.45
CA LEU A 136 3.74 -8.07 2.21
C LEU A 136 4.01 -7.74 0.75
N TYR A 137 4.38 -6.50 0.46
CA TYR A 137 4.62 -6.01 -0.89
C TYR A 137 6.09 -6.19 -1.27
N TYR A 138 6.37 -6.96 -2.31
CA TYR A 138 7.73 -7.25 -2.78
C TYR A 138 7.97 -6.80 -4.22
N SER A 139 9.17 -6.31 -4.49
CA SER A 139 9.66 -6.13 -5.86
C SER A 139 9.96 -7.47 -6.54
N VAL A 140 10.08 -7.46 -7.87
CA VAL A 140 10.47 -8.64 -8.66
C VAL A 140 11.79 -9.31 -8.23
N ASP A 141 12.69 -8.54 -7.62
CA ASP A 141 14.00 -8.98 -7.10
C ASP A 141 14.00 -9.26 -5.59
N GLY A 142 12.82 -9.29 -4.94
CA GLY A 142 12.65 -9.73 -3.56
C GLY A 142 13.01 -8.70 -2.50
N VAL A 143 12.99 -7.40 -2.84
CA VAL A 143 13.08 -6.34 -1.83
C VAL A 143 11.68 -6.13 -1.25
N LEU A 144 11.53 -6.22 0.07
CA LEU A 144 10.31 -5.82 0.77
C LEU A 144 10.14 -4.31 0.62
N ILE A 145 9.01 -3.89 0.07
CA ILE A 145 8.67 -2.49 -0.19
C ILE A 145 8.00 -1.92 1.07
N LYS A 146 6.90 -2.56 1.49
CA LYS A 146 6.13 -2.25 2.70
C LYS A 146 5.39 -3.48 3.23
N SER A 147 4.94 -3.40 4.47
CA SER A 147 4.06 -4.37 5.11
C SER A 147 2.87 -3.63 5.74
N ILE A 148 1.65 -4.04 5.40
CA ILE A 148 0.43 -3.38 5.89
C ILE A 148 -0.32 -4.40 6.74
N ALA A 149 -0.57 -4.08 8.02
CA ALA A 149 -1.43 -4.90 8.86
C ALA A 149 -2.90 -4.63 8.49
N ASP A 150 -3.61 -5.66 8.02
CA ASP A 150 -5.05 -5.56 7.86
C ASP A 150 -5.71 -5.61 9.24
N THR A 151 -6.41 -4.53 9.58
CA THR A 151 -6.97 -4.31 10.92
C THR A 151 -8.48 -4.21 10.95
N ASP A 152 -9.19 -4.20 9.80
CA ASP A 152 -10.67 -4.19 9.74
C ASP A 152 -11.18 -4.51 8.31
N ALA A 153 -12.42 -5.04 8.21
CA ALA A 153 -13.11 -5.61 7.04
C ALA A 153 -13.33 -4.72 5.78
N HIS A 154 -12.29 -4.03 5.33
CA HIS A 154 -12.22 -3.42 4.01
C HIS A 154 -11.60 -4.45 3.06
N GLU A 155 -12.29 -4.72 1.95
CA GLU A 155 -11.78 -5.61 0.90
C GLU A 155 -10.36 -5.17 0.54
N ASN A 156 -9.41 -6.12 0.50
CA ASN A 156 -8.00 -6.00 0.07
C ASN A 156 -7.94 -5.52 -1.39
N GLU A 157 -8.42 -4.30 -1.65
CA GLU A 157 -8.60 -3.79 -2.99
C GLU A 157 -7.38 -2.99 -3.38
N HIS A 158 -6.51 -3.65 -4.13
CA HIS A 158 -5.43 -2.94 -4.79
C HIS A 158 -6.01 -2.02 -5.86
N LEU A 159 -5.92 -0.71 -5.64
CA LEU A 159 -6.37 0.28 -6.61
C LEU A 159 -5.24 0.70 -7.55
N PRO A 160 -5.59 1.24 -8.74
CA PRO A 160 -4.65 1.97 -9.56
C PRO A 160 -3.91 3.05 -8.77
N THR A 161 -2.59 3.04 -8.85
CA THR A 161 -1.73 4.06 -8.23
C THR A 161 -1.95 5.44 -8.84
N THR A 162 -1.64 6.49 -8.07
CA THR A 162 -1.66 7.86 -8.57
C THR A 162 -0.57 8.08 -9.62
N GLN A 163 -0.88 8.79 -10.71
CA GLN A 163 0.15 9.13 -11.68
C GLN A 163 1.16 10.10 -11.07
N LEU A 164 2.42 9.67 -10.95
CA LEU A 164 3.50 10.49 -10.41
C LEU A 164 3.67 11.81 -11.21
N PRO A 165 3.50 12.98 -10.55
CA PRO A 165 3.77 14.27 -11.19
C PRO A 165 5.20 14.39 -11.71
N ALA A 166 5.36 14.98 -12.90
CA ALA A 166 6.68 15.13 -13.53
C ALA A 166 7.70 15.89 -12.67
N ALA A 167 7.24 16.85 -11.85
CA ALA A 167 8.09 17.59 -10.92
C ALA A 167 8.65 16.69 -9.81
N MET A 168 7.80 15.88 -9.17
CA MET A 168 8.20 14.89 -8.15
C MET A 168 9.13 13.84 -8.76
N LYS A 169 8.82 13.33 -9.97
CA LYS A 169 9.71 12.42 -10.69
C LYS A 169 11.09 13.05 -10.93
N THR A 170 11.13 14.32 -11.36
CA THR A 170 12.40 15.03 -11.58
C THR A 170 13.20 15.17 -10.28
N PHE A 171 12.52 15.42 -9.16
CA PHE A 171 13.16 15.44 -7.84
C PHE A 171 13.77 14.07 -7.49
N ILE A 172 13.00 12.99 -7.63
CA ILE A 172 13.45 11.63 -7.33
C ILE A 172 14.63 11.25 -8.23
N ASP A 173 14.53 11.46 -9.55
CA ASP A 173 15.61 11.17 -10.49
C ASP A 173 16.90 11.93 -10.15
N GLY A 174 16.78 13.14 -9.59
CA GLY A 174 17.91 13.98 -9.17
C GLY A 174 18.53 13.59 -7.85
N LYS A 175 17.72 13.26 -6.84
CA LYS A 175 18.18 12.91 -5.48
C LYS A 175 18.56 11.42 -5.36
N TYR A 176 17.84 10.56 -6.06
CA TYR A 176 17.94 9.09 -6.03
C TYR A 176 18.16 8.56 -7.44
N ALA A 177 19.28 8.93 -8.05
CA ALA A 177 19.60 8.55 -9.42
C ALA A 177 19.57 7.01 -9.60
N GLY A 178 18.74 6.55 -10.53
CA GLY A 178 18.55 5.12 -10.80
C GLY A 178 17.53 4.43 -9.89
N ALA A 179 16.78 5.19 -9.09
CA ALA A 179 15.65 4.64 -8.33
C ALA A 179 14.58 4.06 -9.26
N ARG A 180 13.96 2.98 -8.79
CA ARG A 180 12.78 2.36 -9.38
C ARG A 180 11.57 2.82 -8.59
N ILE A 181 10.53 3.29 -9.26
CA ILE A 181 9.27 3.68 -8.60
C ILE A 181 8.43 2.42 -8.44
N MET A 182 8.01 2.14 -7.21
CA MET A 182 7.26 0.95 -6.84
C MET A 182 5.80 1.26 -6.59
N GLU A 183 5.51 2.40 -5.96
CA GLU A 183 4.14 2.86 -5.70
C GLU A 183 4.08 4.38 -5.56
N VAL A 184 2.88 4.93 -5.71
CA VAL A 184 2.58 6.36 -5.61
C VAL A 184 1.18 6.52 -5.01
N ASP A 185 1.14 6.86 -3.74
CA ASP A 185 -0.11 6.97 -2.99
C ASP A 185 -0.31 8.41 -2.53
N VAL A 186 -1.58 8.80 -2.42
CA VAL A 186 -1.96 10.10 -1.85
C VAL A 186 -2.68 9.81 -0.57
N GLU A 187 -2.12 10.25 0.55
CA GLU A 187 -2.72 10.06 1.86
C GLU A 187 -4.12 10.68 1.89
N ASP A 188 -5.16 9.87 2.09
CA ASP A 188 -6.54 10.31 1.97
C ASP A 188 -7.37 10.20 3.26
N ASP A 189 -6.80 9.60 4.32
CA ASP A 189 -7.38 9.67 5.66
C ASP A 189 -7.24 11.09 6.22
N LYS A 190 -8.37 11.78 6.35
CA LYS A 190 -8.47 13.14 6.89
C LYS A 190 -8.04 13.27 8.35
N ASN A 191 -7.92 12.15 9.05
CA ASN A 191 -7.51 12.11 10.45
C ASN A 191 -5.98 11.98 10.60
N ASP A 192 -5.28 11.63 9.53
CA ASP A 192 -3.83 11.50 9.55
C ASP A 192 -3.12 12.83 9.30
N TRP A 193 -1.90 12.93 9.85
CA TRP A 193 -1.14 14.18 9.92
C TRP A 193 -0.62 14.63 8.54
N ASP A 194 -0.41 13.66 7.67
CA ASP A 194 0.04 13.71 6.30
C ASP A 194 -1.11 13.67 5.30
N PHE A 195 -2.39 13.70 5.74
CA PHE A 195 -3.55 13.80 4.85
C PHE A 195 -3.28 14.75 3.68
N GLY A 196 -3.33 14.27 2.44
CA GLY A 196 -3.11 14.96 1.17
C GLY A 196 -1.64 15.09 0.74
N PHE A 197 -0.72 14.45 1.46
CA PHE A 197 0.67 14.27 1.02
C PHE A 197 0.70 13.20 -0.07
N THR A 198 1.78 13.17 -0.83
CA THR A 198 2.04 12.10 -1.80
C THR A 198 3.22 11.30 -1.32
N GLU A 199 2.98 10.03 -1.01
CA GLU A 199 4.00 9.04 -0.73
C GLU A 199 4.45 8.39 -2.04
N VAL A 200 5.77 8.22 -2.19
CA VAL A 200 6.34 7.52 -3.34
C VAL A 200 7.32 6.48 -2.85
N ASP A 201 6.90 5.22 -2.88
CA ASP A 201 7.77 4.07 -2.63
C ASP A 201 8.77 3.93 -3.76
N ILE A 202 10.05 3.94 -3.42
CA ILE A 202 11.13 3.72 -4.36
C ILE A 202 12.08 2.63 -3.89
N ILE A 203 12.68 1.91 -4.85
CA ILE A 203 13.88 1.11 -4.57
C ILE A 203 15.09 1.81 -5.15
N HIS A 204 16.05 2.12 -4.29
CA HIS A 204 17.28 2.83 -4.64
C HIS A 204 18.51 2.10 -4.09
N PHE A 205 19.57 2.00 -4.90
CA PHE A 205 20.86 1.46 -4.43
C PHE A 205 21.55 2.48 -3.52
N ASP A 206 21.54 2.23 -2.22
CA ASP A 206 22.18 3.09 -1.24
C ASP A 206 23.68 2.75 -1.16
N SER A 207 24.53 3.68 -1.57
CA SER A 207 25.99 3.48 -1.55
C SER A 207 26.59 3.41 -0.15
N GLY A 208 25.92 3.99 0.87
CA GLY A 208 26.36 3.93 2.25
C GLY A 208 26.08 2.57 2.89
N LEU A 209 24.92 1.98 2.57
CA LEU A 209 24.53 0.64 3.02
C LEU A 209 24.99 -0.48 2.08
N ASN A 210 25.43 -0.13 0.87
CA ASN A 210 25.85 -1.04 -0.19
C ASN A 210 24.79 -2.12 -0.51
N ARG A 211 23.53 -1.71 -0.62
CA ARG A 211 22.39 -2.56 -0.99
C ARG A 211 21.27 -1.75 -1.63
N ASN A 212 20.35 -2.44 -2.29
CA ASN A 212 19.04 -1.85 -2.60
C ASN A 212 18.25 -1.64 -1.31
N VAL A 213 17.59 -0.48 -1.20
CA VAL A 213 16.82 -0.05 -0.04
C VAL A 213 15.47 0.42 -0.56
N SER A 214 14.38 -0.09 0.04
CA SER A 214 13.06 0.52 -0.10
C SER A 214 13.05 1.83 0.69
N LYS A 215 12.62 2.92 0.07
CA LYS A 215 12.53 4.23 0.69
C LYS A 215 11.17 4.84 0.39
N GLU A 216 10.57 5.48 1.38
CA GLU A 216 9.34 6.26 1.24
C GLU A 216 9.73 7.72 1.00
N VAL A 217 9.46 8.25 -0.19
CA VAL A 217 9.70 9.66 -0.51
C VAL A 217 8.39 10.43 -0.37
N LEU A 218 8.30 11.23 0.69
CA LEU A 218 7.08 11.94 1.02
C LEU A 218 7.13 13.39 0.51
N PHE A 219 6.10 13.80 -0.23
CA PHE A 219 5.89 15.16 -0.71
C PHE A 219 4.67 15.78 -0.05
N ASP A 220 4.75 17.06 0.32
CA ASP A 220 3.62 17.77 0.88
C ASP A 220 2.52 18.07 -0.17
N LYS A 221 1.40 18.66 0.27
CA LYS A 221 0.28 19.07 -0.60
C LYS A 221 0.67 20.03 -1.74
N GLY A 222 1.77 20.75 -1.58
CA GLY A 222 2.32 21.65 -2.60
C GLY A 222 3.17 20.91 -3.64
N GLY A 223 3.49 19.64 -3.40
CA GLY A 223 4.39 18.83 -4.20
C GLY A 223 5.87 19.07 -3.87
N GLU A 224 6.17 19.70 -2.74
CA GLU A 224 7.54 19.91 -2.28
C GLU A 224 7.98 18.72 -1.43
N TRP A 225 9.25 18.30 -1.57
CA TRP A 225 9.80 17.21 -0.78
C TRP A 225 9.73 17.55 0.71
N TYR A 226 9.14 16.67 1.50
CA TYR A 226 8.99 16.80 2.94
C TYR A 226 10.01 15.94 3.69
N SER A 227 10.06 14.64 3.36
CA SER A 227 11.01 13.70 3.95
C SER A 227 11.32 12.54 3.02
N THR A 228 12.39 11.82 3.34
CA THR A 228 12.53 10.43 2.90
C THR A 228 12.93 9.58 4.08
N SER A 229 12.30 8.42 4.22
CA SER A 229 12.62 7.47 5.26
C SER A 229 12.88 6.06 4.72
N TRP A 230 13.56 5.25 5.52
CA TRP A 230 13.81 3.84 5.22
C TRP A 230 14.28 3.06 6.45
N GLU A 231 13.96 1.77 6.45
CA GLU A 231 14.43 0.82 7.46
C GLU A 231 15.97 0.65 7.41
N VAL A 232 16.59 0.74 8.58
CA VAL A 232 18.01 0.53 8.81
C VAL A 232 18.21 -0.67 9.72
N ARG A 233 18.96 -1.66 9.25
CA ARG A 233 19.21 -2.85 10.06
C ARG A 233 20.01 -2.47 11.30
N ARG A 234 19.79 -3.16 12.41
CA ARG A 234 20.53 -2.93 13.66
C ARG A 234 22.06 -2.94 13.51
N ASN A 235 22.60 -3.76 12.63
CA ASN A 235 24.05 -3.82 12.35
C ASN A 235 24.55 -2.71 11.40
N GLU A 236 23.65 -1.96 10.77
CA GLU A 236 23.91 -0.80 9.92
C GLU A 236 23.87 0.53 10.74
N LEU A 237 23.38 0.48 11.98
CA LEU A 237 23.32 1.66 12.85
C LEU A 237 24.72 2.17 13.27
N PRO A 238 24.92 3.50 13.35
CA PRO A 238 26.14 4.09 13.89
C PRO A 238 26.41 3.65 15.33
N ALA A 239 27.70 3.49 15.66
CA ALA A 239 28.12 3.12 17.02
C ALA A 239 27.65 4.13 18.08
N ALA A 240 27.56 5.41 17.75
CA ALA A 240 27.08 6.43 18.69
C ALA A 240 25.60 6.23 19.06
N VAL A 241 24.76 5.86 18.07
CA VAL A 241 23.33 5.57 18.25
C VAL A 241 23.14 4.33 19.13
N THR A 242 23.82 3.23 18.80
CA THR A 242 23.71 1.99 19.61
C THR A 242 24.25 2.18 21.04
N ASN A 243 25.32 2.97 21.20
CA ASN A 243 25.88 3.27 22.52
C ASN A 243 24.92 4.08 23.40
N ILE A 244 24.30 5.16 22.89
CA ILE A 244 23.42 5.98 23.72
C ILE A 244 22.20 5.18 24.20
N ILE A 245 21.66 4.31 23.34
CA ILE A 245 20.55 3.41 23.68
C ILE A 245 20.96 2.44 24.78
N SER A 246 22.14 1.81 24.65
CA SER A 246 22.63 0.89 25.68
C SER A 246 22.87 1.53 27.05
N VAL A 247 23.10 2.84 27.10
CA VAL A 247 23.38 3.58 28.33
C VAL A 247 22.10 4.12 28.97
N GLU A 248 21.24 4.79 28.19
CA GLU A 248 20.05 5.48 28.69
C GLU A 248 18.81 4.57 28.74
N TYR A 249 18.78 3.51 27.92
CA TYR A 249 17.64 2.60 27.75
C TYR A 249 18.03 1.13 27.93
N ALA A 250 18.91 0.84 28.90
CA ALA A 250 19.45 -0.51 29.13
C ALA A 250 18.40 -1.60 29.46
N GLU A 251 17.20 -1.22 29.89
CA GLU A 251 16.08 -2.13 30.18
C GLU A 251 15.18 -2.42 28.97
N TYR A 252 15.39 -1.70 27.85
CA TYR A 252 14.63 -1.85 26.62
C TYR A 252 15.37 -2.72 25.61
N GLN A 253 14.60 -3.36 24.73
CA GLN A 253 15.14 -4.03 23.55
C GLN A 253 14.83 -3.20 22.33
N MET A 254 15.83 -2.97 21.48
CA MET A 254 15.61 -2.36 20.18
C MET A 254 14.94 -3.38 19.28
N ASP A 255 13.78 -3.00 18.75
CA ASP A 255 13.02 -3.76 17.78
C ASP A 255 13.40 -3.25 16.39
N ASP A 256 12.80 -2.14 15.96
CA ASP A 256 13.03 -1.54 14.66
C ASP A 256 13.78 -0.20 14.69
N ALA A 257 14.34 0.13 13.53
CA ALA A 257 15.05 1.37 13.32
C ALA A 257 14.80 1.91 11.91
N GLU A 258 14.34 3.15 11.83
CA GLU A 258 14.08 3.85 10.59
C GLU A 258 14.93 5.12 10.53
N TYR A 259 15.54 5.43 9.39
CA TYR A 259 16.28 6.67 9.20
C TYR A 259 15.47 7.68 8.40
N PHE A 260 15.36 8.90 8.92
CA PHE A 260 14.67 10.01 8.30
C PHE A 260 15.65 11.07 7.80
N GLU A 261 15.45 11.49 6.55
CA GLU A 261 15.96 12.74 5.99
C GLU A 261 14.82 13.75 5.86
N MET A 262 14.94 14.90 6.52
CA MET A 262 13.90 15.93 6.48
C MET A 262 14.31 17.11 5.58
N ALA A 263 13.33 17.73 4.93
CA ALA A 263 13.52 18.97 4.16
C ALA A 263 14.07 20.14 4.97
N THR A 264 13.90 20.11 6.29
CA THR A 264 14.47 21.08 7.24
C THR A 264 16.00 20.97 7.39
N GLY A 265 16.61 19.94 6.81
CA GLY A 265 18.05 19.63 6.92
C GLY A 265 18.40 18.79 8.15
N THR A 266 17.40 18.41 8.95
CA THR A 266 17.58 17.46 10.06
C THR A 266 17.56 16.02 9.52
N SER A 267 18.42 15.17 10.07
CA SER A 267 18.34 13.73 9.89
C SER A 267 18.48 13.01 11.22
N TYR A 268 17.73 11.93 11.40
CA TYR A 268 17.72 11.16 12.63
C TYR A 268 17.33 9.70 12.36
N TYR A 269 17.68 8.83 13.29
CA TYR A 269 17.13 7.49 13.40
C TYR A 269 15.95 7.54 14.37
N GLN A 270 14.77 7.14 13.93
CA GLN A 270 13.68 6.77 14.82
C GLN A 270 13.90 5.32 15.22
N ILE A 271 13.92 5.05 16.52
CA ILE A 271 14.18 3.73 17.07
C ILE A 271 13.01 3.34 17.95
N GLU A 272 12.40 2.21 17.62
CA GLU A 272 11.41 1.57 18.47
C GLU A 272 12.13 0.74 19.55
N LEU A 273 11.71 0.96 20.79
CA LEU A 273 12.27 0.32 21.97
C LEU A 273 11.16 -0.39 22.73
N GLU A 274 11.23 -1.72 22.78
CA GLU A 274 10.33 -2.59 23.52
C GLU A 274 10.67 -2.63 25.01
N GLY A 275 9.65 -2.33 25.83
CA GLY A 275 9.78 -2.28 27.28
C GLY A 275 9.49 -3.63 27.94
N ASN A 276 10.43 -4.17 28.72
CA ASN A 276 10.13 -5.33 29.56
C ASN A 276 9.21 -4.94 30.74
N ASN A 277 7.90 -5.18 30.59
CA ASN A 277 6.85 -4.70 31.50
C ASN A 277 6.73 -3.16 31.58
N SER A 278 7.23 -2.46 30.56
CA SER A 278 7.03 -1.02 30.36
C SER A 278 6.39 -0.82 28.97
N PRO A 279 5.70 0.30 28.72
CA PRO A 279 5.22 0.60 27.38
C PRO A 279 6.39 0.73 26.40
N ASP A 280 6.14 0.34 25.16
CA ASP A 280 7.09 0.56 24.07
C ASP A 280 7.19 2.05 23.76
N ILE A 281 8.37 2.48 23.32
CA ILE A 281 8.66 3.89 23.07
C ILE A 281 9.43 4.09 21.78
N ASP A 282 9.08 5.15 21.06
CA ASP A 282 9.89 5.68 19.97
C ASP A 282 10.83 6.78 20.47
N ILE A 283 12.10 6.68 20.09
CA ILE A 283 13.07 7.76 20.30
C ILE A 283 13.67 8.22 18.98
N LYS A 284 13.99 9.52 18.90
CA LYS A 284 14.69 10.09 17.75
C LYS A 284 16.13 10.39 18.14
N VAL A 285 17.08 9.83 17.42
CA VAL A 285 18.51 9.93 17.72
C VAL A 285 19.29 10.37 16.48
N THR A 286 20.08 11.42 16.59
CA THR A 286 20.96 11.86 15.49
C THR A 286 22.14 10.89 15.30
N THR A 287 22.82 10.97 14.15
CA THR A 287 23.99 10.13 13.83
C THR A 287 25.11 10.20 14.87
N ASP A 288 25.25 11.31 15.60
CA ASP A 288 26.24 11.49 16.67
C ASP A 288 25.78 11.01 18.05
N GLY A 289 24.58 10.42 18.16
CA GLY A 289 24.04 9.87 19.40
C GLY A 289 23.26 10.87 20.26
N THR A 290 22.91 12.05 19.74
CA THR A 290 22.07 13.02 20.47
C THR A 290 20.60 12.64 20.37
N ILE A 291 19.93 12.48 21.51
CA ILE A 291 18.48 12.26 21.57
C ILE A 291 17.76 13.59 21.30
N LEU A 292 16.90 13.60 20.29
CA LEU A 292 16.00 14.71 19.98
C LEU A 292 14.77 14.64 20.90
N LYS A 293 14.33 15.81 21.37
CA LYS A 293 13.17 15.98 22.25
C LYS A 293 12.01 16.62 21.52
#